data_AF-A0A9E5BRQ2-F1
#
_entry.id   AF-A0A9E5BRQ2-F1
#
_cell.length_a   1.000
_cell.length_b   1.000
_cell.length_c   1.000
_cell.angle_alpha   90.00
_cell.angle_beta   90.00
_cell.angle_gamma   90.00
#
_symmetry.space_group_name_H-M   'P 1'
#
loop_
_entity.id
_entity.type
_entity.pdbx_description
1 polymer ?
#
loop_
_entity_poly.entity_id
_entity_poly.type
_entity_poly.pdbx_seq_one_letter_code
_entity_poly.pdbx_strand_id
1 'polypeptide(L)'
;MGEAVNPWLHIVAATIWVGPQFFLFIAAIPAVRTIEDAQARARVMRVLTTRFGWLSLAAITVLVITGVANLYEHELAVEDLFDLRWGVVFQVKMTLVIVTVALTAGHAFVIGPRLLRMQEESTDEVRVASLRRMSIMVSAGNAFIALGIVFCAALMSSTWATSG
;
A
#
# COMPACT_ATOMS: atom_id res chain seq x y z
N MET A 1 25.55 9.96 -11.50
CA MET A 1 24.62 8.90 -11.95
C MET A 1 24.21 7.99 -10.78
N GLY A 2 25.13 7.56 -9.90
CA GLY A 2 24.82 6.69 -8.76
C GLY A 2 23.75 7.23 -7.80
N GLU A 3 23.80 8.52 -7.46
CA GLU A 3 22.86 9.19 -6.55
C GLU A 3 21.40 9.18 -7.03
N ALA A 4 21.15 9.03 -8.33
CA ALA A 4 19.80 8.96 -8.87
C ALA A 4 19.19 7.55 -8.81
N VAL A 5 20.02 6.51 -8.63
CA VAL A 5 19.59 5.11 -8.71
C VAL A 5 18.68 4.75 -7.53
N ASN A 6 19.04 5.17 -6.32
CA ASN A 6 18.27 4.87 -5.12
C ASN A 6 16.88 5.56 -5.12
N PRO A 7 16.76 6.87 -5.36
CA PRO A 7 15.47 7.53 -5.56
C PRO A 7 14.64 6.94 -6.71
N TRP A 8 15.28 6.59 -7.83
CA TRP A 8 14.59 5.97 -8.96
C TRP A 8 14.01 4.60 -8.59
N LEU A 9 14.79 3.73 -7.93
CA LEU A 9 14.31 2.44 -7.44
C LEU A 9 13.17 2.61 -6.42
N HIS A 10 13.27 3.60 -5.54
CA HIS A 10 12.21 3.91 -4.57
C HIS A 10 10.91 4.31 -5.27
N ILE A 11 10.98 5.17 -6.29
CA ILE A 11 9.81 5.61 -7.07
C ILE A 11 9.20 4.43 -7.83
N VAL A 12 10.03 3.61 -8.50
CA VAL A 12 9.55 2.41 -9.21
C VAL A 12 8.84 1.47 -8.23
N ALA A 13 9.45 1.19 -7.08
CA ALA A 13 8.83 0.36 -6.05
C ALA A 13 7.51 0.96 -5.52
N ALA A 14 7.45 2.28 -5.31
CA ALA A 14 6.23 2.97 -4.93
C ALA A 14 5.12 2.81 -5.99
N THR A 15 5.44 2.99 -7.27
CA THR A 15 4.45 2.82 -8.36
C THR A 15 3.94 1.39 -8.46
N ILE A 16 4.81 0.39 -8.30
CA ILE A 16 4.46 -1.03 -8.29
C ILE A 16 3.59 -1.39 -7.10
N TRP A 17 3.77 -0.72 -5.96
CA TRP A 17 2.96 -0.96 -4.77
C TRP A 17 1.59 -0.29 -4.82
N VAL A 18 1.54 0.99 -5.22
CA VAL A 18 0.31 1.79 -5.27
C VAL A 18 -0.56 1.43 -6.48
N GLY A 19 0.04 1.25 -7.65
CA GLY A 19 -0.67 1.05 -8.93
C GLY A 19 -1.70 -0.09 -8.92
N PRO A 20 -1.36 -1.31 -8.46
CA PRO A 20 -2.28 -2.43 -8.40
C PRO A 20 -3.54 -2.16 -7.56
N GLN A 21 -3.47 -1.33 -6.52
CA GLN A 21 -4.62 -1.02 -5.67
C GLN A 21 -5.70 -0.31 -6.50
N PHE A 22 -5.32 0.72 -7.26
CA PHE A 22 -6.22 1.44 -8.16
C PHE A 22 -6.68 0.58 -9.33
N PHE A 23 -5.77 -0.19 -9.94
CA PHE A 23 -6.12 -1.13 -11.02
C PHE A 23 -7.17 -2.16 -10.57
N LEU A 24 -7.00 -2.72 -9.37
CA LEU A 24 -7.96 -3.68 -8.81
C LEU A 24 -9.35 -3.04 -8.64
N PHE A 25 -9.43 -1.83 -8.08
CA PHE A 25 -10.71 -1.17 -7.84
C PHE A 25 -11.41 -0.68 -9.12
N ILE A 26 -10.65 -0.08 -10.04
CA ILE A 26 -11.21 0.61 -11.21
C ILE A 26 -11.47 -0.36 -12.36
N ALA A 27 -10.58 -1.35 -12.58
CA ALA A 27 -10.63 -2.20 -13.76
C ALA A 27 -10.87 -3.67 -13.41
N ALA A 28 -10.03 -4.26 -12.55
CA ALA A 28 -10.03 -5.71 -12.37
C ALA A 28 -11.26 -6.23 -11.64
N ILE A 29 -11.69 -5.60 -10.54
CA ILE A 29 -12.89 -6.02 -9.79
C ILE A 29 -14.15 -5.88 -10.65
N PRO A 30 -14.40 -4.75 -11.35
CA PRO A 30 -15.51 -4.63 -12.29
C PRO A 30 -15.48 -5.69 -13.40
N ALA A 31 -14.32 -5.94 -14.00
CA ALA A 31 -14.17 -6.96 -15.05
C ALA A 31 -14.43 -8.38 -14.51
N VAL A 32 -13.95 -8.71 -13.31
CA VAL A 32 -14.19 -10.04 -12.70
C VAL A 32 -15.65 -10.23 -12.30
N ARG A 33 -16.40 -9.15 -12.02
CA ARG A 33 -17.83 -9.21 -11.70
C ARG A 33 -18.71 -9.60 -12.88
N THR A 34 -18.25 -9.45 -14.13
CA THR A 34 -19.01 -9.87 -15.32
C THR A 34 -18.96 -11.38 -15.56
N ILE A 35 -18.12 -12.11 -14.83
CA ILE A 35 -18.03 -13.58 -14.89
C ILE A 35 -19.24 -14.17 -14.13
N GLU A 36 -20.11 -14.86 -14.87
CA GLU A 36 -21.31 -15.52 -14.33
C GLU A 36 -20.97 -16.75 -13.47
N ASP A 37 -20.01 -17.57 -13.93
CA ASP A 37 -19.57 -18.73 -13.17
C ASP A 37 -18.82 -18.30 -11.89
N ALA A 38 -19.45 -18.61 -10.75
CA ALA A 38 -18.91 -18.31 -9.43
C ALA A 38 -17.55 -18.97 -9.17
N GLN A 39 -17.30 -20.18 -9.69
CA GLN A 39 -16.04 -20.88 -9.51
C GLN A 39 -14.91 -20.24 -10.34
N ALA A 40 -15.16 -19.96 -11.62
CA ALA A 40 -14.23 -19.21 -12.45
C ALA A 40 -13.91 -17.84 -11.85
N ARG A 41 -14.93 -17.10 -11.39
CA ARG A 41 -14.78 -15.80 -10.75
C ARG A 41 -13.88 -15.86 -9.51
N ALA A 42 -14.11 -16.83 -8.63
CA ALA A 42 -13.29 -17.04 -7.43
C ALA A 42 -11.83 -17.39 -7.79
N ARG A 43 -11.63 -18.24 -8.81
CA ARG A 43 -10.30 -18.64 -9.28
C ARG A 43 -9.51 -17.44 -9.82
N VAL A 44 -10.11 -16.63 -10.69
CA VAL A 44 -9.46 -15.42 -11.24
C VAL A 44 -9.10 -14.45 -10.12
N MET A 45 -10.02 -14.23 -9.19
CA MET A 45 -9.77 -13.34 -8.05
C MET A 45 -8.63 -13.84 -7.17
N ARG A 46 -8.57 -15.14 -6.87
CA ARG A 46 -7.47 -15.75 -6.11
C ARG A 46 -6.13 -15.57 -6.82
N VAL A 47 -6.08 -15.76 -8.14
CA VAL A 47 -4.83 -15.58 -8.92
C VAL A 47 -4.39 -14.12 -8.88
N LEU A 48 -5.29 -13.18 -9.14
CA LEU A 48 -4.98 -11.74 -9.11
C LEU A 48 -4.46 -11.31 -7.73
N THR A 49 -5.18 -11.63 -6.66
CA THR A 49 -4.79 -11.22 -5.31
C THR A 49 -3.49 -11.87 -4.86
N THR A 50 -3.23 -13.12 -5.23
CA THR A 50 -1.97 -13.80 -4.90
C THR A 50 -0.78 -13.19 -5.64
N ARG A 51 -0.91 -12.95 -6.95
CA ARG A 51 0.17 -12.36 -7.76
C ARG A 51 0.49 -10.94 -7.31
N PHE A 52 -0.53 -10.12 -7.05
CA PHE A 52 -0.32 -8.79 -6.50
C PHE A 52 0.17 -8.80 -5.07
N GLY A 53 -0.17 -9.82 -4.26
CA GLY A 53 0.39 -10.00 -2.92
C GLY A 53 1.91 -10.16 -2.95
N TRP A 54 2.42 -11.05 -3.81
CA TRP A 54 3.88 -11.23 -3.99
C TRP A 54 4.57 -9.98 -4.52
N LEU A 55 3.96 -9.30 -5.49
CA LEU A 55 4.47 -8.06 -6.06
C LEU A 55 4.52 -6.94 -5.00
N SER A 56 3.48 -6.84 -4.18
CA SER A 56 3.38 -5.88 -3.07
C SER A 56 4.46 -6.15 -2.02
N LEU A 57 4.69 -7.42 -1.65
CA LEU A 57 5.74 -7.79 -0.71
C LEU A 57 7.12 -7.38 -1.22
N ALA A 58 7.44 -7.72 -2.47
CA ALA A 58 8.71 -7.34 -3.09
C ALA A 58 8.89 -5.81 -3.15
N ALA A 59 7.83 -5.09 -3.53
CA ALA A 59 7.84 -3.62 -3.60
C ALA A 59 8.04 -2.98 -2.21
N ILE A 60 7.35 -3.48 -1.18
CA ILE A 60 7.53 -3.01 0.21
C ILE A 60 8.97 -3.24 0.67
N THR A 61 9.55 -4.41 0.38
CA THR A 61 10.95 -4.70 0.73
C THR A 61 11.91 -3.68 0.08
N VAL A 62 11.74 -3.40 -1.21
CA VAL A 62 12.56 -2.40 -1.90
C VAL A 62 12.33 -1.00 -1.33
N LEU A 63 11.08 -0.62 -1.04
CA LEU A 63 10.73 0.68 -0.44
C LEU A 63 11.39 0.89 0.93
N VAL A 64 11.42 -0.14 1.77
CA VAL A 64 12.07 -0.08 3.09
C VAL A 64 13.59 0.11 2.91
N ILE A 65 14.22 -0.72 2.08
CA ILE A 65 15.68 -0.65 1.86
C ILE A 65 16.08 0.71 1.28
N THR A 66 15.43 1.13 0.21
CA THR A 66 15.71 2.41 -0.47
C THR A 66 15.31 3.62 0.38
N GLY A 67 14.23 3.52 1.16
CA GLY A 67 13.81 4.56 2.09
C GLY A 67 14.84 4.80 3.20
N VAL A 68 15.40 3.72 3.76
CA VAL A 68 16.49 3.80 4.74
C VAL A 68 17.76 4.36 4.08
N ALA A 69 18.12 3.91 2.89
CA ALA A 69 19.29 4.43 2.17
C ALA A 69 19.17 5.94 1.86
N ASN A 70 17.99 6.41 1.43
CA ASN A 70 17.72 7.84 1.21
C ASN A 70 17.92 8.68 2.50
N LEU A 71 17.63 8.10 3.67
CA LEU A 71 17.83 8.75 4.96
C LEU A 71 19.32 8.99 5.25
N TYR A 72 20.15 8.00 4.95
CA TYR A 72 21.61 8.08 5.12
C TYR A 72 22.27 9.01 4.10
N GLU A 73 21.80 9.01 2.85
CA GLU A 73 22.35 9.87 1.79
C GLU A 73 22.06 11.37 2.02
N HIS A 74 20.97 11.71 2.72
CA HIS A 74 20.65 13.10 3.05
C HIS A 74 21.41 13.65 4.27
N GLU A 75 22.34 12.88 4.85
CA GLU A 75 23.10 13.26 6.07
C GLU A 75 22.20 13.84 7.16
N LEU A 76 21.00 13.28 7.34
CA LEU A 76 19.97 13.85 8.20
C LEU A 76 20.49 14.14 9.61
N ALA A 77 20.67 15.42 9.91
CA ALA A 77 20.96 15.85 11.25
C ALA A 77 19.71 15.60 12.08
N VAL A 78 19.88 15.20 13.34
CA VAL A 78 18.74 15.05 14.28
C VAL A 78 17.95 16.36 14.37
N GLU A 79 18.61 17.49 14.13
CA GLU A 79 18.05 18.84 14.05
C GLU A 79 17.04 19.01 12.90
N ASP A 80 17.27 18.39 11.74
CA ASP A 80 16.36 18.46 10.57
C ASP A 80 15.04 17.71 10.82
N LEU A 81 15.04 16.72 11.72
CA LEU A 81 13.83 16.03 12.15
C LEU A 81 12.90 16.95 12.96
N PHE A 82 13.43 18.02 13.54
CA PHE A 82 12.70 19.04 14.29
C PHE A 82 12.44 20.32 13.48
N ASP A 83 12.86 20.38 12.21
CA ASP A 83 12.42 21.43 11.29
C ASP A 83 10.89 21.39 11.17
N LEU A 84 10.26 22.55 11.37
CA LEU A 84 8.81 22.71 11.41
C LEU A 84 8.12 22.29 10.09
N ARG A 85 8.82 22.36 8.95
CA ARG A 85 8.25 22.11 7.62
C ARG A 85 8.70 20.78 7.06
N TRP A 86 10.01 20.54 6.96
CA TRP A 86 10.51 19.29 6.40
C TRP A 86 10.31 18.10 7.36
N GLY A 87 10.69 18.28 8.62
CA GLY A 87 10.63 17.25 9.66
C GLY A 87 9.21 16.77 9.94
N VAL A 88 8.25 17.69 10.04
CA VAL A 88 6.82 17.35 10.23
C VAL A 88 6.27 16.52 9.07
N VAL A 89 6.54 16.93 7.82
CA VAL A 89 6.07 16.17 6.65
C VAL A 89 6.70 14.79 6.60
N PHE A 90 7.99 14.67 6.95
CA PHE A 90 8.66 13.38 7.06
C PHE A 90 8.03 12.47 8.13
N GLN A 91 7.76 12.99 9.33
CA GLN A 91 7.13 12.25 10.42
C GLN A 91 5.71 11.79 10.06
N VAL A 92 4.92 12.65 9.42
CA VAL A 92 3.59 12.30 8.91
C VAL A 92 3.72 11.18 7.87
N LYS A 93 4.63 11.31 6.90
CA LYS A 93 4.89 10.28 5.89
C LYS A 93 5.23 8.94 6.54
N MET A 94 6.13 8.92 7.53
CA MET A 94 6.53 7.68 8.22
C MET A 94 5.39 7.07 9.03
N THR A 95 4.57 7.88 9.68
CA THR A 95 3.37 7.41 10.37
C THR A 95 2.40 6.74 9.40
N LEU A 96 2.14 7.37 8.25
CA LEU A 96 1.30 6.79 7.19
C LEU A 96 1.89 5.48 6.64
N VAL A 97 3.21 5.40 6.44
CA VAL A 97 3.89 4.17 6.00
C VAL A 97 3.68 3.04 7.02
N ILE A 98 3.92 3.30 8.31
CA ILE A 98 3.73 2.32 9.38
C ILE A 98 2.28 1.82 9.43
N VAL A 99 1.31 2.75 9.39
CA VAL A 99 -0.12 2.42 9.36
C VAL A 99 -0.45 1.55 8.16
N THR A 100 0.04 1.90 6.97
CA THR A 100 -0.25 1.16 5.73
C THR A 100 0.35 -0.25 5.76
N VAL A 101 1.57 -0.40 6.26
CA VAL A 101 2.21 -1.71 6.42
C VAL A 101 1.42 -2.57 7.43
N ALA A 102 1.01 -1.99 8.56
CA ALA A 102 0.19 -2.70 9.56
C ALA A 102 -1.17 -3.12 8.99
N LEU A 103 -1.86 -2.24 8.26
CA LEU A 103 -3.13 -2.55 7.59
C LEU A 103 -2.97 -3.63 6.52
N THR A 104 -1.90 -3.54 5.71
CA THR A 104 -1.61 -4.52 4.65
C THR A 104 -1.32 -5.90 5.25
N ALA A 105 -0.48 -5.96 6.29
CA ALA A 105 -0.19 -7.19 7.01
C ALA A 105 -1.44 -7.76 7.69
N GLY A 106 -2.22 -6.92 8.39
CA GLY A 106 -3.47 -7.34 9.02
C GLY A 106 -4.48 -7.87 8.01
N HIS A 107 -4.59 -7.24 6.84
CA HIS A 107 -5.46 -7.72 5.76
C HIS A 107 -5.00 -9.07 5.21
N ALA A 108 -3.70 -9.21 4.92
CA ALA A 108 -3.13 -10.44 4.38
C ALA A 108 -3.22 -11.63 5.36
N PHE A 109 -2.88 -11.42 6.63
CA PHE A 109 -2.77 -12.50 7.62
C PHE A 109 -4.05 -12.76 8.42
N VAL A 110 -4.94 -11.77 8.57
CA VAL A 110 -6.15 -11.94 9.39
C VAL A 110 -7.39 -12.05 8.52
N ILE A 111 -7.59 -11.16 7.54
CA ILE A 111 -8.82 -11.10 6.76
C ILE A 111 -8.86 -12.24 5.73
N GLY A 112 -7.75 -12.51 5.04
CA GLY A 112 -7.64 -13.60 4.07
C GLY A 112 -8.03 -14.97 4.65
N PRO A 113 -7.37 -15.44 5.73
CA PRO A 113 -7.69 -16.74 6.34
C PRO A 113 -9.09 -16.79 6.97
N ARG A 114 -9.60 -15.68 7.53
CA ARG A 114 -10.96 -15.63 8.10
C ARG A 114 -12.05 -15.79 7.03
N LEU A 115 -11.88 -15.16 5.87
CA LEU A 115 -12.81 -15.32 4.75
C LEU A 115 -12.83 -16.75 4.22
N LEU A 116 -11.67 -17.42 4.17
CA LEU A 116 -11.58 -18.81 3.75
C LEU A 116 -12.30 -19.74 4.74
N ARG A 117 -12.06 -19.59 6.06
CA ARG A 117 -12.72 -20.39 7.10
C ARG A 117 -14.23 -20.21 7.12
N MET A 118 -14.73 -18.98 6.98
CA MET A 118 -16.18 -18.71 6.99
C MET A 118 -16.93 -19.24 5.76
N GLN A 119 -16.24 -19.35 4.62
CA GLN A 119 -16.79 -19.99 3.42
C GLN A 119 -16.88 -21.51 3.58
N GLU A 120 -15.92 -22.12 4.28
CA GLU A 120 -15.92 -23.56 4.58
C GLU A 120 -16.94 -23.93 5.67
N GLU A 121 -17.12 -23.08 6.68
CA GLU A 121 -18.01 -23.31 7.83
C GLU A 121 -19.50 -23.03 7.54
N SER A 122 -19.89 -22.70 6.30
CA SER A 122 -21.28 -22.35 5.94
C SER A 122 -21.90 -21.29 6.87
N THR A 123 -21.08 -20.30 7.26
CA THR A 123 -21.51 -19.25 8.20
C THR A 123 -22.49 -18.28 7.55
N ASP A 124 -23.48 -17.86 8.34
CA ASP A 124 -24.51 -16.83 8.06
C ASP A 124 -24.07 -15.78 7.01
N GLU A 125 -24.74 -15.76 5.85
CA GLU A 125 -24.36 -14.96 4.67
C GLU A 125 -24.23 -13.46 4.99
N VAL A 126 -24.99 -12.98 5.98
CA VAL A 126 -24.96 -11.60 6.48
C VAL A 126 -23.60 -11.25 7.11
N ARG A 127 -22.99 -12.18 7.85
CA ARG A 127 -21.65 -11.99 8.47
C ARG A 127 -20.56 -11.99 7.40
N VAL A 128 -20.67 -12.86 6.39
CA VAL A 128 -19.73 -12.91 5.26
C VAL A 128 -19.79 -11.61 4.44
N ALA A 129 -20.99 -11.09 4.18
CA ALA A 129 -21.19 -9.85 3.44
C ALA A 129 -20.63 -8.62 4.18
N SER A 130 -20.84 -8.52 5.50
CA SER A 130 -20.33 -7.39 6.30
C SER A 130 -18.80 -7.38 6.40
N LEU A 131 -18.18 -8.55 6.61
CA LEU A 131 -16.71 -8.71 6.59
C LEU A 131 -16.11 -8.36 5.22
N ARG A 132 -16.76 -8.77 4.13
CA ARG A 132 -16.34 -8.40 2.78
C ARG A 132 -16.40 -6.89 2.55
N ARG A 133 -17.46 -6.22 3.02
CA ARG A 133 -17.61 -4.76 2.91
C ARG A 133 -16.55 -4.02 3.72
N MET A 134 -16.28 -4.47 4.95
CA MET A 134 -15.22 -3.93 5.79
C MET A 134 -13.84 -4.13 5.15
N SER A 135 -13.57 -5.32 4.60
CA SER A 135 -12.34 -5.62 3.88
C SER A 135 -12.12 -4.67 2.69
N ILE A 136 -13.16 -4.43 1.88
CA ILE A 136 -13.11 -3.47 0.76
C ILE A 136 -12.84 -2.04 1.27
N MET A 137 -13.51 -1.63 2.34
CA MET A 137 -13.34 -0.29 2.92
C MET A 137 -11.93 -0.07 3.48
N VAL A 138 -11.38 -1.07 4.18
CA VAL A 138 -9.99 -1.04 4.66
C VAL A 138 -9.02 -0.98 3.48
N SER A 139 -9.22 -1.79 2.44
CA SER A 139 -8.37 -1.76 1.23
C SER A 139 -8.46 -0.41 0.48
N ALA A 140 -9.64 0.19 0.40
CA ALA A 140 -9.82 1.50 -0.22
C ALA A 140 -9.14 2.61 0.61
N GLY A 141 -9.33 2.60 1.93
CA GLY A 141 -8.65 3.51 2.85
C GLY A 141 -7.13 3.40 2.74
N ASN A 142 -6.61 2.18 2.66
CA ASN A 142 -5.18 1.91 2.45
C ASN A 142 -4.64 2.55 1.16
N ALA A 143 -5.42 2.53 0.08
CA ALA A 143 -5.03 3.17 -1.19
C ALA A 143 -4.99 4.70 -1.09
N PHE A 144 -5.92 5.31 -0.37
CA PHE A 144 -5.88 6.75 -0.11
C PHE A 144 -4.71 7.15 0.79
N ILE A 145 -4.39 6.35 1.80
CA ILE A 145 -3.19 6.58 2.63
C ILE A 145 -1.93 6.48 1.76
N ALA A 146 -1.85 5.49 0.87
CA ALA A 146 -0.72 5.33 -0.04
C ALA A 146 -0.56 6.54 -0.98
N LEU A 147 -1.66 7.11 -1.47
CA LEU A 147 -1.64 8.36 -2.23
C LEU A 147 -1.15 9.54 -1.38
N GLY A 148 -1.57 9.60 -0.11
CA GLY A 148 -1.06 10.57 0.87
C GLY A 148 0.45 10.46 1.09
N ILE A 149 1.01 9.25 1.15
CA ILE A 149 2.46 9.01 1.26
C ILE A 149 3.20 9.60 0.05
N VAL A 150 2.68 9.35 -1.16
CA VAL A 150 3.25 9.90 -2.41
C VAL A 150 3.15 11.43 -2.41
N PHE A 151 2.03 11.99 -1.96
CA PHE A 151 1.86 13.43 -1.84
C PHE A 151 2.86 14.05 -0.84
N CYS A 152 3.05 13.45 0.34
CA CYS A 152 4.06 13.88 1.30
C CYS A 152 5.48 13.83 0.69
N ALA A 153 5.79 12.78 -0.08
CA ALA A 153 7.08 12.69 -0.77
C ALA A 153 7.27 13.83 -1.80
N ALA A 154 6.24 14.14 -2.58
CA ALA A 154 6.26 15.27 -3.51
C ALA A 154 6.42 16.61 -2.78
N LEU A 155 5.73 16.79 -1.65
CA LEU A 155 5.82 17.98 -0.82
C LEU A 155 7.24 18.17 -0.26
N MET A 156 7.89 17.10 0.21
CA MET A 156 9.28 17.13 0.66
C MET A 156 10.26 17.52 -0.46
N SER A 157 9.98 17.09 -1.70
CA SER A 157 10.80 17.48 -2.86
C SER A 157 10.54 18.90 -3.37
N SER A 158 9.50 19.57 -2.85
CA SER A 158 9.13 20.91 -3.29
C SER A 158 9.96 21.98 -2.58
N THR A 159 10.15 23.12 -3.26
CA THR A 159 10.84 24.29 -2.69
C THR A 159 10.17 24.82 -1.42
N TRP A 160 8.89 24.52 -1.20
CA TRP A 160 8.20 24.86 0.04
C TRP A 160 8.80 24.15 1.25
N ALA A 161 9.23 22.89 1.11
CA ALA A 161 9.81 22.15 2.24
C ALA A 161 11.26 22.56 2.52
N THR A 162 11.98 23.06 1.52
CA THR A 162 13.43 23.37 1.60
C THR A 162 13.76 24.86 1.74
N SER A 163 12.75 25.73 1.85
CA SER A 163 12.91 27.20 1.97
C SER A 163 12.63 27.72 3.39
N GLY A 164 12.75 26.85 4.40
CA GLY A 164 12.61 27.19 5.82
C GLY A 164 13.93 27.67 6.40
#